data_AF-A0A7X5LJF7-F1
#
_entry.id   AF-A0A7X5LJF7-F1
#
_cell.length_a   1.000
_cell.length_b   1.000
_cell.length_c   1.000
_cell.angle_alpha   90.00
_cell.angle_beta   90.00
_cell.angle_gamma   90.00
#
_symmetry.space_group_name_H-M   'P 1'
#
loop_
_entity.id
_entity.type
_entity.pdbx_description
1 polymer ?
#
loop_
_entity_poly.entity_id
_entity_poly.type
_entity_poly.pdbx_seq_one_letter_code
_entity_poly.pdbx_strand_id
1 'polypeptide(L)'
;MEKQYENSVSLLIDSLSVMQPTFREGISEFALIQVLKHPPYEVFDSHALSDPLVLFKTHFVLFHALYTLQGKWRQQAVGELDIHTTNIILRPCIPSSSRSWAHTPSATCEITSPDPLARYYLDWQNFETTQKADVNALLDDFWSRMSVNQQPPLSEKQRHHAYRVLGIVELADNEGGSHQHLAPETLKRYYRKALAKAHPDKGGSVERAQAVIQAYRWLAGQ
;
A
#
# COMPACT_ATOMS: atom_id res chain seq x y z
N MET A 1 24.66 3.92 10.79
CA MET A 1 23.35 4.02 10.12
C MET A 1 22.22 3.81 11.13
N GLU A 2 22.30 2.76 11.97
CA GLU A 2 21.45 2.51 13.16
C GLU A 2 21.11 3.78 13.97
N LYS A 3 22.13 4.52 14.42
CA LYS A 3 21.95 5.75 15.24
C LYS A 3 21.15 6.89 14.59
N GLN A 4 21.04 6.93 13.26
CA GLN A 4 20.32 8.01 12.56
C GLN A 4 18.80 7.79 12.59
N TYR A 5 18.37 6.53 12.51
CA TYR A 5 16.96 6.16 12.57
C TYR A 5 16.46 6.10 14.03
N GLU A 6 17.30 5.69 14.98
CA GLU A 6 16.96 5.63 16.41
C GLU A 6 16.40 6.95 16.94
N ASN A 7 17.01 8.09 16.61
CA ASN A 7 16.55 9.41 17.05
C ASN A 7 15.21 9.82 16.39
N SER A 8 14.98 9.44 15.15
CA SER A 8 13.73 9.77 14.45
C SER A 8 12.58 8.88 14.95
N VAL A 9 12.88 7.62 15.25
CA VAL A 9 11.94 6.64 15.79
C VAL A 9 11.59 6.96 17.24
N SER A 10 12.55 7.41 18.05
CA SER A 10 12.25 7.85 19.42
C SER A 10 11.29 9.04 19.44
N LEU A 11 11.53 10.05 18.59
CA LEU A 11 10.62 11.18 18.42
C LEU A 11 9.23 10.75 17.94
N LEU A 12 9.15 9.77 17.04
CA LEU A 12 7.89 9.19 16.61
C LEU A 12 7.18 8.49 17.78
N ILE A 13 7.87 7.65 18.56
CA ILE A 13 7.29 6.97 19.72
C ILE A 13 6.77 7.99 20.74
N ASP A 14 7.53 9.06 21.01
CA ASP A 14 7.11 10.11 21.93
C ASP A 14 5.88 10.86 21.40
N SER A 15 5.86 11.16 20.10
CA SER A 15 4.71 11.76 19.40
C SER A 15 3.46 10.88 19.48
N LEU A 16 3.61 9.57 19.29
CA LEU A 16 2.50 8.61 19.41
C LEU A 16 2.04 8.49 20.87
N SER A 17 2.96 8.57 21.84
CA SER A 17 2.62 8.43 23.26
C SER A 17 1.63 9.50 23.74
N VAL A 18 1.70 10.71 23.18
CA VAL A 18 0.76 11.81 23.50
C VAL A 18 -0.59 11.68 22.80
N MET A 19 -0.71 10.84 21.77
CA MET A 19 -1.94 10.58 21.02
C MET A 19 -2.84 9.53 21.69
N GLN A 20 -2.63 9.24 22.98
CA GLN A 20 -3.41 8.26 23.73
C GLN A 20 -4.94 8.43 23.60
N PRO A 21 -5.53 9.65 23.65
CA PRO A 21 -6.97 9.83 23.46
C PRO A 21 -7.45 9.35 22.08
N THR A 22 -6.69 9.67 21.03
CA THR A 22 -6.96 9.24 19.66
C THR A 22 -6.97 7.72 19.54
N PHE A 23 -6.03 7.04 20.20
CA PHE A 23 -6.01 5.58 20.22
C PHE A 23 -7.17 4.98 21.00
N ARG A 24 -7.74 5.66 22.00
CA ARG A 24 -8.93 5.14 22.70
C ARG A 24 -10.17 5.16 21.81
N GLU A 25 -10.27 6.11 20.90
CA GLU A 25 -11.35 6.18 19.89
C GLU A 25 -11.12 5.20 18.73
N GLY A 26 -9.85 4.90 18.44
CA GLY A 26 -9.44 4.05 17.33
C GLY A 26 -9.10 4.88 16.09
N ILE A 27 -7.99 4.53 15.44
CA ILE A 27 -7.52 5.25 14.24
C ILE A 27 -6.96 4.28 13.20
N SER A 28 -7.28 4.48 11.92
CA SER A 28 -6.66 3.69 10.85
C SER A 28 -5.21 4.12 10.62
N GLU A 29 -4.39 3.21 10.11
CA GLU A 29 -3.01 3.51 9.73
C GLU A 29 -2.94 4.73 8.80
N PHE A 30 -3.80 4.76 7.77
CA PHE A 30 -3.83 5.88 6.82
C PHE A 30 -4.12 7.20 7.52
N ALA A 31 -5.12 7.25 8.41
CA ALA A 31 -5.47 8.46 9.14
C ALA A 31 -4.33 8.89 10.09
N LEU A 32 -3.68 7.93 10.76
CA LEU A 32 -2.54 8.18 11.62
C LEU A 32 -1.36 8.77 10.84
N ILE A 33 -1.05 8.21 9.65
CA ILE A 33 -0.01 8.74 8.76
C ILE A 33 -0.36 10.17 8.33
N GLN A 34 -1.61 10.47 7.97
CA GLN A 34 -2.00 11.85 7.62
C GLN A 34 -1.79 12.82 8.78
N VAL A 35 -2.16 12.45 10.01
CA VAL A 35 -1.93 13.30 11.18
C VAL A 35 -0.43 13.56 11.38
N LEU A 36 0.40 12.53 11.26
CA LEU A 36 1.85 12.61 11.44
C LEU A 36 2.59 13.38 10.32
N LYS A 37 1.93 13.62 9.18
CA LYS A 37 2.45 14.44 8.08
C LYS A 37 2.23 15.93 8.27
N HIS A 38 1.33 16.34 9.17
CA HIS A 38 0.96 17.72 9.37
C HIS A 38 1.50 18.27 10.71
N PRO A 39 1.64 19.60 10.84
CA PRO A 39 1.96 20.24 12.11
C PRO A 39 0.97 19.80 13.21
N PRO A 40 1.44 19.53 14.44
CA PRO A 40 2.75 19.85 15.00
C PRO A 40 3.82 18.74 14.87
N TYR A 41 3.50 17.61 14.23
CA TYR A 41 4.36 16.42 14.25
C TYR A 41 5.40 16.41 13.14
N GLU A 42 4.98 16.61 11.88
CA GLU A 42 5.85 16.62 10.68
C GLU A 42 6.89 15.48 10.63
N VAL A 43 6.54 14.30 11.14
CA VAL A 43 7.45 13.15 11.26
C VAL A 43 7.65 12.46 9.92
N PHE A 44 6.64 12.52 9.04
CA PHE A 44 6.68 11.93 7.71
C PHE A 44 6.65 13.01 6.62
N ASP A 45 7.45 12.81 5.57
CA ASP A 45 7.46 13.68 4.39
C ASP A 45 6.07 13.65 3.71
N SER A 46 5.72 14.78 3.08
CA SER A 46 4.63 14.92 2.12
C SER A 46 4.55 13.74 1.12
N HIS A 47 5.69 13.16 0.75
CA HIS A 47 5.82 12.04 -0.16
C HIS A 47 5.68 10.63 0.44
N ALA A 48 5.44 10.48 1.74
CA ALA A 48 5.44 9.20 2.48
C ALA A 48 4.54 8.08 1.90
N LEU A 49 3.63 8.40 0.98
CA LEU A 49 2.72 7.46 0.32
C LEU A 49 2.83 7.46 -1.23
N SER A 50 3.91 8.01 -1.80
CA SER A 50 4.02 8.26 -3.25
C SER A 50 4.69 7.13 -4.05
N ASP A 51 5.63 6.42 -3.43
CA ASP A 51 6.39 5.32 -4.04
C ASP A 51 6.22 4.05 -3.18
N PRO A 52 6.03 2.86 -3.77
CA PRO A 52 5.94 1.59 -3.05
C PRO A 52 7.00 1.38 -1.97
N LEU A 53 8.27 1.76 -2.23
CA LEU A 53 9.34 1.61 -1.25
C LEU A 53 9.16 2.58 -0.08
N VAL A 54 8.75 3.81 -0.36
CA VAL A 54 8.54 4.83 0.67
C VAL A 54 7.33 4.45 1.53
N LEU A 55 6.27 3.91 0.91
CA LEU A 55 5.12 3.37 1.63
C LEU A 55 5.53 2.21 2.54
N PHE A 56 6.27 1.23 2.02
CA PHE A 56 6.79 0.13 2.83
C PHE A 56 7.62 0.62 4.01
N LYS A 57 8.55 1.56 3.77
CA LYS A 57 9.41 2.11 4.83
C LYS A 57 8.60 2.90 5.88
N THR A 58 7.61 3.68 5.43
CA THR A 58 6.71 4.43 6.32
C THR A 58 5.90 3.48 7.20
N HIS A 59 5.31 2.46 6.58
CA HIS A 59 4.57 1.40 7.25
C HIS A 59 5.44 0.69 8.29
N PHE A 60 6.63 0.25 7.90
CA PHE A 60 7.54 -0.45 8.80
C PHE A 60 7.92 0.38 10.01
N VAL A 61 8.36 1.63 9.81
CA VAL A 61 8.78 2.52 10.91
C VAL A 61 7.61 2.83 11.84
N LEU A 62 6.42 3.07 11.30
CA LEU A 62 5.22 3.29 12.10
C LEU A 62 4.87 2.06 12.94
N PHE A 63 4.86 0.88 12.35
CA PHE A 63 4.52 -0.36 13.05
C PHE A 63 5.59 -0.73 14.08
N HIS A 64 6.87 -0.51 13.79
CA HIS A 64 7.95 -0.63 14.76
C HIS A 64 7.71 0.26 15.99
N ALA A 65 7.34 1.52 15.77
CA ALA A 65 7.05 2.47 16.85
C ALA A 65 5.80 2.05 17.66
N LEU A 66 4.74 1.60 16.99
CA LEU A 66 3.50 1.13 17.64
C LEU A 66 3.74 -0.13 18.49
N TYR A 67 4.48 -1.12 17.99
CA TYR A 67 4.82 -2.32 18.76
C TYR A 67 5.75 -2.00 19.94
N THR A 68 6.69 -1.07 19.76
CA THR A 68 7.50 -0.57 20.88
C THR A 68 6.63 0.11 21.95
N LEU A 69 5.67 0.93 21.51
CA LEU A 69 4.74 1.63 22.40
C LEU A 69 3.78 0.68 23.13
N GLN A 70 3.28 -0.35 22.44
CA GLN A 70 2.47 -1.42 23.03
C GLN A 70 3.22 -2.07 24.20
N GLY A 71 4.50 -2.43 24.01
CA GLY A 71 5.34 -2.97 25.08
C GLY A 71 5.47 -2.02 26.27
N LYS A 72 5.71 -0.73 26.02
CA LYS A 72 5.80 0.30 27.08
C LYS A 72 4.48 0.45 27.86
N TRP A 73 3.34 0.53 27.17
CA TRP A 73 2.03 0.69 27.81
C TRP A 73 1.58 -0.53 28.59
N ARG A 74 1.94 -1.75 28.13
CA ARG A 74 1.76 -2.98 28.91
C ARG A 74 2.55 -2.93 30.22
N GLN A 75 3.82 -2.54 30.16
CA GLN A 75 4.68 -2.44 31.36
C GLN A 75 4.20 -1.37 32.35
N GLN A 76 3.66 -0.28 31.84
CA GLN A 76 3.13 0.83 32.65
C GLN A 76 1.68 0.63 33.12
N ALA A 77 1.05 -0.51 32.79
CA ALA A 77 -0.36 -0.79 33.06
C ALA A 77 -1.33 0.27 32.51
N VAL A 78 -0.95 0.95 31.43
CA VAL A 78 -1.77 1.98 30.75
C VAL A 78 -2.91 1.34 29.97
N GLY A 79 -2.65 0.19 29.33
CA GLY A 79 -3.61 -0.51 28.50
C GLY A 79 -2.95 -1.47 27.51
N GLU A 80 -3.77 -2.11 26.70
CA GLU A 80 -3.38 -3.01 25.62
C GLU A 80 -3.63 -2.33 24.28
N LEU A 81 -2.59 -2.14 23.45
CA LEU A 81 -2.71 -1.51 22.14
C LEU A 81 -2.93 -2.58 21.08
N ASP A 82 -4.14 -2.68 20.54
CA ASP A 82 -4.42 -3.53 19.38
C ASP A 82 -3.96 -2.81 18.11
N ILE A 83 -3.12 -3.46 17.30
CA ILE A 83 -2.51 -2.88 16.10
C ILE A 83 -3.06 -3.59 14.87
N HIS A 84 -3.99 -2.95 14.17
CA HIS A 84 -4.45 -3.35 12.85
C HIS A 84 -4.39 -2.18 11.87
N THR A 85 -4.12 -2.44 10.59
CA THR A 85 -4.03 -1.40 9.55
C THR A 85 -5.31 -0.56 9.43
N THR A 86 -6.48 -1.18 9.63
CA THR A 86 -7.78 -0.51 9.54
C THR A 86 -8.21 0.15 10.85
N ASN A 87 -7.69 -0.32 12.00
CA ASN A 87 -8.06 0.20 13.31
C ASN A 87 -6.99 -0.13 14.36
N ILE A 88 -6.29 0.92 14.81
CA ILE A 88 -5.33 0.90 15.90
C ILE A 88 -6.04 1.45 17.13
N ILE A 89 -6.23 0.62 18.16
CA ILE A 89 -7.06 0.98 19.32
C ILE A 89 -6.40 0.59 20.65
N LEU A 90 -6.39 1.52 21.60
CA LEU A 90 -5.92 1.29 22.96
C LEU A 90 -7.09 0.87 23.86
N ARG A 91 -7.04 -0.37 24.35
CA ARG A 91 -8.00 -0.90 25.31
C ARG A 91 -7.53 -0.68 26.75
N PRO A 92 -8.45 -0.38 27.68
CA PRO A 92 -8.10 -0.26 29.09
C PRO A 92 -7.64 -1.61 29.65
N CYS A 93 -6.65 -1.57 30.55
CA CYS A 93 -6.23 -2.75 31.30
C CYS A 93 -7.32 -3.09 32.34
N ILE A 94 -8.17 -4.07 32.05
CA ILE A 94 -9.18 -4.52 33.02
C ILE A 94 -8.49 -5.47 34.02
N PRO A 95 -8.50 -5.18 35.33
CA PRO A 95 -7.94 -6.09 36.33
C PRO A 95 -8.70 -7.41 36.33
N SER A 96 -7.94 -8.51 36.43
CA SER A 96 -8.41 -9.89 36.24
C SER A 96 -9.49 -10.38 37.24
N SER A 97 -9.91 -9.56 38.21
CA SER A 97 -10.83 -9.97 39.29
C SER A 97 -12.33 -9.95 38.93
N SER A 98 -12.71 -9.51 37.72
CA SER A 98 -14.13 -9.41 37.31
C SER A 98 -14.51 -10.25 36.09
N ARG A 99 -13.75 -11.32 35.78
CA ARG A 99 -14.11 -12.25 34.69
C ARG A 99 -15.15 -13.27 35.17
N SER A 100 -16.43 -12.92 35.03
CA SER A 100 -17.50 -13.92 34.94
C SER A 100 -17.38 -14.62 33.59
N TRP A 101 -17.51 -15.95 33.62
CA TRP A 101 -17.50 -16.88 32.49
C TRP A 101 -18.45 -16.41 31.38
N ALA A 102 -17.91 -15.74 30.37
CA ALA A 102 -18.59 -15.53 29.10
C ALA A 102 -17.62 -15.90 27.99
N HIS A 103 -17.96 -16.96 27.25
CA HIS A 103 -17.25 -17.45 26.08
C HIS A 103 -17.08 -16.34 25.04
N THR A 104 -16.01 -15.58 25.17
CA THR A 104 -15.46 -14.69 24.14
C THR A 104 -13.95 -14.89 24.21
N PRO A 105 -13.26 -15.12 23.07
CA PRO A 105 -11.82 -15.25 23.08
C PRO A 105 -11.23 -13.85 23.26
N SER A 106 -11.08 -13.41 24.51
CA SER A 106 -10.40 -12.16 24.84
C SER A 106 -9.63 -12.27 26.15
N ALA A 107 -8.33 -11.97 26.03
CA ALA A 107 -7.45 -11.48 27.08
C ALA A 107 -7.29 -12.39 28.31
N THR A 108 -6.60 -13.51 28.15
CA THR A 108 -5.63 -13.90 29.17
C THR A 108 -4.33 -13.12 28.90
N CYS A 109 -3.82 -12.40 29.90
CA CYS A 109 -2.37 -12.14 30.04
C CYS A 109 -1.65 -13.47 30.38
N GLU A 110 -1.95 -14.52 29.64
CA GLU A 110 -1.05 -15.64 29.50
C GLU A 110 -0.04 -15.23 28.44
N ILE A 111 1.18 -15.72 28.59
CA ILE A 111 2.29 -15.56 27.65
C ILE A 111 1.83 -16.16 26.32
N THR A 112 1.07 -15.37 25.59
CA THR A 112 0.50 -15.69 24.30
C THR A 112 1.71 -15.76 23.38
N SER A 113 1.78 -16.84 22.61
CA SER A 113 2.76 -17.10 21.56
C SER A 113 3.36 -15.80 20.99
N PRO A 114 4.69 -15.71 20.80
CA PRO A 114 5.32 -14.48 20.33
C PRO A 114 4.59 -13.98 19.09
N ASP A 115 4.00 -12.78 19.17
CA ASP A 115 3.27 -12.18 18.06
C ASP A 115 4.21 -12.16 16.85
N PRO A 116 3.95 -12.97 15.80
CA PRO A 116 4.85 -13.08 14.66
C PRO A 116 5.05 -11.74 13.95
N LEU A 117 4.04 -10.86 14.00
CA LEU A 117 4.12 -9.51 13.44
C LEU A 117 4.99 -8.61 14.31
N ALA A 118 4.82 -8.63 15.63
CA ALA A 118 5.69 -7.88 16.53
C ALA A 118 7.16 -8.29 16.34
N ARG A 119 7.43 -9.60 16.20
CA ARG A 119 8.80 -10.10 15.92
C ARG A 119 9.37 -9.56 14.62
N TYR A 120 8.54 -9.46 13.58
CA TYR A 120 8.95 -8.92 12.28
C TYR A 120 9.26 -7.42 12.35
N TYR A 121 8.36 -6.62 12.92
CA TYR A 121 8.51 -5.16 12.96
C TYR A 121 9.54 -4.67 13.97
N LEU A 122 9.79 -5.41 15.05
CA LEU A 122 10.84 -5.06 16.02
C LEU A 122 12.26 -5.39 15.53
N ASP A 123 12.39 -6.16 14.45
CA ASP A 123 13.67 -6.56 13.87
C ASP A 123 14.05 -5.65 12.68
N TRP A 124 14.99 -4.74 12.92
CA TRP A 124 15.51 -3.80 11.92
C TRP A 124 16.16 -4.48 10.72
N GLN A 125 16.59 -5.74 10.83
CA GLN A 125 17.12 -6.47 9.68
C GLN A 125 16.07 -6.61 8.58
N ASN A 126 14.77 -6.72 8.93
CA ASN A 126 13.67 -6.76 7.95
C ASN A 126 13.51 -5.44 7.19
N PHE A 127 13.84 -4.31 7.83
CA PHE A 127 13.84 -2.99 7.20
C PHE A 127 15.02 -2.82 6.24
N GLU A 128 16.21 -3.27 6.63
CA GLU A 128 17.44 -3.10 5.83
C GLU A 128 17.51 -4.04 4.64
N THR A 129 17.02 -5.27 4.81
CA THR A 129 17.04 -6.29 3.75
C THR A 129 16.01 -6.05 2.67
N THR A 130 14.88 -5.39 2.99
CA THR A 130 13.82 -5.12 2.00
C THR A 130 14.18 -3.94 1.12
N GLN A 131 14.64 -4.23 -0.10
CA GLN A 131 15.00 -3.23 -1.09
C GLN A 131 13.84 -2.91 -2.05
N LYS A 132 14.01 -1.86 -2.86
CA LYS A 132 13.04 -1.47 -3.90
C LYS A 132 12.72 -2.65 -4.83
N ALA A 133 13.72 -3.46 -5.16
CA ALA A 133 13.57 -4.62 -6.01
C ALA A 133 12.64 -5.67 -5.39
N ASP A 134 12.77 -5.93 -4.08
CA ASP A 134 11.96 -6.92 -3.37
C ASP A 134 10.50 -6.46 -3.24
N VAL A 135 10.28 -5.17 -2.97
CA VAL A 135 8.94 -4.58 -2.91
C VAL A 135 8.27 -4.62 -4.29
N ASN A 136 9.00 -4.28 -5.35
CA ASN A 136 8.47 -4.36 -6.71
C ASN A 136 8.19 -5.81 -7.11
N ALA A 137 9.08 -6.75 -6.81
CA ALA A 137 8.86 -8.17 -7.08
C ALA A 137 7.63 -8.70 -6.35
N LEU A 138 7.39 -8.29 -5.10
CA LEU A 138 6.20 -8.66 -4.34
C LEU A 138 4.91 -8.09 -4.95
N LEU A 139 4.95 -6.84 -5.43
CA LEU A 139 3.84 -6.23 -6.16
C LEU A 139 3.60 -6.93 -7.50
N ASP A 140 4.65 -7.25 -8.24
CA ASP A 140 4.58 -7.95 -9.52
C ASP A 140 3.99 -9.35 -9.34
N ASP A 141 4.42 -10.08 -8.30
CA ASP A 141 3.86 -11.38 -7.92
C ASP A 141 2.38 -11.27 -7.53
N PHE A 142 2.02 -10.23 -6.78
CA PHE A 142 0.63 -9.96 -6.40
C PHE A 142 -0.25 -9.69 -7.61
N TRP A 143 0.18 -8.83 -8.54
CA TRP A 143 -0.56 -8.54 -9.77
C TRP A 143 -0.59 -9.73 -10.72
N SER A 144 0.49 -10.52 -10.78
CA SER A 144 0.56 -11.77 -11.54
C SER A 144 -0.51 -12.77 -11.05
N ARG A 145 -0.61 -12.98 -9.73
CA ARG A 145 -1.62 -13.87 -9.13
C ARG A 145 -3.04 -13.32 -9.25
N MET A 146 -3.20 -12.00 -9.19
CA MET A 146 -4.51 -11.33 -9.36
C MET A 146 -4.94 -11.26 -10.84
N SER A 147 -4.01 -11.40 -11.78
CA SER A 147 -4.30 -11.48 -13.22
C SER A 147 -4.91 -12.84 -13.60
N VAL A 148 -6.12 -13.10 -13.11
CA VAL A 148 -6.92 -14.33 -13.38
C VAL A 148 -7.28 -14.50 -14.87
N ASN A 149 -6.89 -13.58 -15.75
CA ASN A 149 -7.15 -13.68 -17.18
C ASN A 149 -5.88 -13.36 -17.96
N GLN A 150 -4.98 -14.33 -18.09
CA GLN A 150 -4.07 -14.35 -19.24
C GLN A 150 -4.96 -14.44 -20.48
N GLN A 151 -5.21 -13.28 -21.10
CA GLN A 151 -6.01 -13.20 -22.32
C GLN A 151 -5.30 -14.03 -23.39
N PRO A 152 -6.04 -14.81 -24.20
CA PRO A 152 -5.44 -15.53 -25.31
C PRO A 152 -4.66 -14.57 -26.22
N PRO A 153 -3.60 -15.05 -26.90
CA PRO A 153 -2.83 -14.22 -27.81
C PRO A 153 -3.77 -13.54 -28.80
N LEU A 154 -3.69 -12.21 -28.86
CA LEU A 154 -4.59 -11.39 -29.66
C LEU A 154 -4.48 -11.76 -31.13
N SER A 155 -5.64 -11.93 -31.78
CA SER A 155 -5.69 -12.00 -33.23
C SER A 155 -5.14 -10.71 -33.84
N GLU A 156 -4.53 -10.81 -35.01
CA GLU A 156 -4.05 -9.66 -35.78
C GLU A 156 -5.12 -8.58 -35.98
N LYS A 157 -6.38 -8.97 -36.21
CA LYS A 157 -7.50 -8.02 -36.31
C LYS A 157 -7.74 -7.26 -35.00
N GLN A 158 -7.59 -7.92 -33.85
CA GLN A 158 -7.77 -7.30 -32.53
C GLN A 158 -6.63 -6.33 -32.20
N ARG A 159 -5.40 -6.65 -32.61
CA ARG A 159 -4.24 -5.76 -32.45
C ARG A 159 -4.38 -4.49 -33.28
N HIS A 160 -4.73 -4.60 -34.56
CA HIS A 160 -4.96 -3.43 -35.43
C HIS A 160 -6.11 -2.55 -34.90
N HIS A 161 -7.19 -3.17 -34.43
CA HIS A 161 -8.28 -2.44 -33.80
C HIS A 161 -7.81 -1.69 -32.53
N ALA A 162 -7.00 -2.32 -31.68
CA ALA A 162 -6.45 -1.67 -30.49
C ALA A 162 -5.54 -0.49 -30.83
N TYR A 163 -4.68 -0.61 -31.84
CA TYR A 163 -3.85 0.51 -32.33
C TYR A 163 -4.71 1.66 -32.85
N ARG A 164 -5.80 1.37 -33.58
CA ARG A 164 -6.74 2.39 -34.05
C ARG A 164 -7.43 3.13 -32.90
N VAL A 165 -7.86 2.41 -31.86
CA VAL A 165 -8.49 3.00 -30.67
C VAL A 165 -7.51 3.90 -29.89
N LEU A 166 -6.22 3.55 -29.84
CA LEU A 166 -5.18 4.39 -29.25
C LEU A 166 -4.72 5.55 -30.16
N GLY A 167 -5.22 5.62 -31.40
CA GLY A 167 -4.87 6.65 -32.37
C GLY A 167 -3.50 6.46 -33.02
N ILE A 168 -3.00 5.22 -33.07
CA ILE A 168 -1.72 4.84 -33.66
C ILE A 168 -1.98 4.32 -35.08
N VAL A 169 -2.23 5.24 -36.01
CA VAL A 169 -2.67 4.94 -37.39
C VAL A 169 -1.58 4.20 -38.18
N GLU A 170 -0.32 4.57 -37.97
CA GLU A 170 0.86 3.98 -38.65
C GLU A 170 1.00 2.46 -38.45
N LEU A 171 0.53 1.95 -37.31
CA LEU A 171 0.54 0.51 -36.98
C LEU A 171 -0.84 -0.14 -37.10
N ALA A 172 -1.90 0.66 -37.30
CA ALA A 172 -3.25 0.17 -37.53
C ALA A 172 -3.51 -0.20 -38.99
N ASP A 173 -2.76 0.39 -39.94
CA ASP A 173 -2.97 0.23 -41.39
C ASP A 173 -1.88 -0.64 -42.06
N ASN A 174 -0.91 -1.14 -41.29
CA ASN A 174 0.17 -2.01 -41.77
C ASN A 174 -0.27 -3.49 -41.83
N GLU A 175 -1.19 -3.83 -42.74
CA GLU A 175 -1.76 -5.19 -42.87
C GLU A 175 -0.81 -6.24 -43.51
N GLY A 176 0.50 -5.98 -43.58
CA GLY A 176 1.45 -6.91 -44.22
C GLY A 176 2.94 -6.72 -43.90
N GLY A 177 3.30 -5.94 -42.88
CA GLY A 177 4.69 -5.64 -42.53
C GLY A 177 5.12 -6.22 -41.18
N SER A 178 6.39 -6.62 -41.06
CA SER A 178 7.02 -7.07 -39.81
C SER A 178 6.59 -6.21 -38.63
N HIS A 179 5.89 -6.81 -37.67
CA HIS A 179 5.30 -6.13 -36.53
C HIS A 179 6.40 -5.45 -35.69
N GLN A 180 6.52 -4.12 -35.78
CA GLN A 180 7.36 -3.36 -34.87
C GLN A 180 6.68 -3.34 -33.50
N HIS A 181 7.30 -3.99 -32.52
CA HIS A 181 6.89 -3.90 -31.13
C HIS A 181 7.14 -2.46 -30.66
N LEU A 182 6.09 -1.74 -30.29
CA LEU A 182 6.25 -0.41 -29.70
C LEU A 182 6.89 -0.53 -28.33
N ALA A 183 7.88 0.33 -28.04
CA ALA A 183 8.43 0.44 -26.70
C ALA A 183 7.30 0.75 -25.69
N PRO A 184 7.27 0.11 -24.51
CA PRO A 184 6.20 0.26 -23.51
C PRO A 184 5.92 1.72 -23.12
N GLU A 185 6.97 2.56 -23.07
CA GLU A 185 6.85 3.97 -22.75
C GLU A 185 6.07 4.76 -23.80
N THR A 186 6.31 4.45 -25.08
CA THR A 186 5.61 5.07 -26.22
C THR A 186 4.14 4.67 -26.21
N LEU A 187 3.84 3.39 -25.96
CA LEU A 187 2.47 2.90 -25.84
C LEU A 187 1.71 3.58 -24.68
N LYS A 188 2.36 3.73 -23.52
CA LYS A 188 1.78 4.41 -22.34
C LYS A 188 1.49 5.89 -22.61
N ARG A 189 2.33 6.56 -23.41
CA ARG A 189 2.10 7.95 -23.85
C ARG A 189 0.86 8.08 -24.72
N TYR A 190 0.68 7.18 -25.70
CA TYR A 190 -0.52 7.14 -26.54
C TYR A 190 -1.77 6.83 -25.73
N TYR A 191 -1.69 5.86 -24.81
CA TYR A 191 -2.78 5.54 -23.87
C TYR A 191 -3.22 6.76 -23.05
N ARG A 192 -2.30 7.47 -22.40
CA ARG A 192 -2.64 8.67 -21.61
C ARG A 192 -3.30 9.75 -22.47
N LYS A 193 -2.80 9.96 -23.69
CA LYS A 193 -3.36 10.94 -24.64
C LYS A 193 -4.77 10.54 -25.10
N ALA A 194 -4.99 9.26 -25.40
CA ALA A 194 -6.29 8.73 -25.81
C ALA A 194 -7.30 8.77 -24.66
N LEU A 195 -6.89 8.38 -23.44
CA LEU A 195 -7.75 8.38 -22.26
C LEU A 195 -8.17 9.80 -21.87
N ALA A 196 -7.24 10.76 -21.92
CA ALA A 196 -7.54 12.15 -21.64
C ALA A 196 -8.57 12.75 -22.63
N LYS A 197 -8.59 12.29 -23.88
CA LYS A 197 -9.59 12.69 -24.90
C LYS A 197 -10.92 11.95 -24.73
N ALA A 198 -10.88 10.72 -24.26
CA ALA A 198 -12.05 9.87 -24.06
C ALA A 198 -12.77 10.16 -22.73
N HIS A 199 -12.16 10.92 -21.81
CA HIS A 199 -12.75 11.24 -20.52
C HIS A 199 -14.05 12.06 -20.66
N PRO A 200 -15.13 11.71 -19.95
CA PRO A 200 -16.43 12.39 -20.05
C PRO A 200 -16.36 13.89 -19.73
N ASP A 201 -15.49 14.27 -18.80
CA ASP A 201 -15.26 15.68 -18.40
C ASP A 201 -14.65 16.55 -19.53
N LYS A 202 -14.12 15.93 -20.60
CA LYS A 202 -13.50 16.63 -21.75
C LYS A 202 -14.25 16.38 -23.07
N GLY A 203 -15.52 15.99 -23.00
CA GLY A 203 -16.37 15.72 -24.18
C GLY A 203 -16.28 14.29 -24.72
N GLY A 204 -15.70 13.36 -23.96
CA GLY A 204 -15.69 11.93 -24.25
C GLY A 204 -16.92 11.19 -23.68
N SER A 205 -16.88 9.86 -23.70
CA SER A 205 -17.90 9.00 -23.07
C SER A 205 -17.24 7.91 -22.24
N VAL A 206 -17.97 7.39 -21.25
CA VAL A 206 -17.50 6.26 -20.44
C VAL A 206 -17.17 5.06 -21.34
N GLU A 207 -17.96 4.80 -22.39
CA GLU A 207 -17.67 3.68 -23.31
C GLU A 207 -16.36 3.91 -24.09
N ARG A 208 -16.08 5.13 -24.52
CA ARG A 208 -14.80 5.45 -25.20
C ARG A 208 -13.61 5.28 -24.26
N ALA A 209 -13.74 5.71 -23.00
CA ALA A 209 -12.69 5.54 -22.00
C ALA A 209 -12.44 4.05 -21.71
N GLN A 210 -13.50 3.25 -21.59
CA GLN A 210 -13.41 1.80 -21.44
C GLN A 210 -12.73 1.13 -22.64
N ALA A 211 -13.09 1.51 -23.88
CA ALA A 211 -12.47 0.99 -25.09
C ALA A 211 -10.96 1.30 -25.13
N VAL A 212 -10.55 2.50 -24.72
CA VAL A 212 -9.13 2.89 -24.63
C VAL A 212 -8.38 2.07 -23.57
N ILE A 213 -8.99 1.86 -22.39
CA ILE A 213 -8.41 1.03 -21.32
C ILE A 213 -8.24 -0.41 -21.80
N GLN A 214 -9.26 -0.97 -22.46
CA GLN A 214 -9.22 -2.33 -22.99
C GLN A 214 -8.16 -2.50 -24.09
N ALA A 215 -8.08 -1.55 -25.02
CA ALA A 215 -7.07 -1.54 -26.08
C ALA A 215 -5.63 -1.49 -25.51
N TYR A 216 -5.40 -0.67 -24.49
CA TYR A 216 -4.10 -0.64 -23.80
C TYR A 216 -3.80 -1.96 -23.07
N ARG A 217 -4.77 -2.55 -22.36
CA ARG A 217 -4.58 -3.83 -21.67
C ARG A 217 -4.22 -4.96 -22.63
N TRP A 218 -4.84 -4.97 -23.80
CA TRP A 218 -4.52 -5.92 -24.87
C TRP A 218 -3.08 -5.75 -25.37
N LEU A 219 -2.65 -4.53 -25.66
CA LEU A 219 -1.32 -4.28 -26.21
C LEU A 219 -0.19 -4.32 -25.17
N ALA A 220 -0.49 -4.07 -23.90
CA ALA A 220 0.49 -4.06 -22.80
C ALA A 220 0.64 -5.42 -22.10
N GLY A 221 -0.26 -6.38 -22.37
CA GLY A 221 -0.19 -7.75 -21.84
C GLY A 221 0.56 -8.73 -22.73
N GLN A 222 1.35 -8.24 -23.71
CA GLN A 222 2.24 -9.03 -24.56
C GLN A 222 3.69 -8.96 -24.08
#